data_AF-D5E1E8-F1
#
_entry.id   AF-D5E1E8-F1
#
_cell.length_a   1.000
_cell.length_b   1.000
_cell.length_c   1.000
_cell.angle_alpha   90.00
_cell.angle_beta   90.00
_cell.angle_gamma   90.00
#
_symmetry.space_group_name_H-M   'P 1'
#
loop_
_entity.id
_entity.type
_entity.pdbx_description
1 polymer ?
#
loop_
_entity_poly.entity_id
_entity_poly.type
_entity_poly.pdbx_seq_one_letter_code
_entity_poly.pdbx_strand_id
1 'polypeptide(L)' 'MERKQLLEEVTELLDYYCSDCFVKKTFNKEKGKTYAQTFCIKECTVGEKIKQYGDLLTKK' A
#
# COMPACT_ATOMS: atom_id res chain seq x y z
N MET A 1 20.16 -0.23 1.09
CA MET A 1 19.35 -0.26 -0.15
C MET A 1 19.43 1.10 -0.79
N GLU A 2 19.62 1.14 -2.10
CA GLU A 2 19.54 2.41 -2.83
C GLU A 2 18.08 2.86 -2.97
N ARG A 3 17.85 4.17 -3.04
CA ARG A 3 16.51 4.77 -3.17
C ARG A 3 15.71 4.18 -4.34
N LYS A 4 16.38 3.80 -5.43
CA LYS A 4 15.78 3.19 -6.61
C LYS A 4 15.18 1.81 -6.32
N GLN A 5 15.91 0.96 -5.59
CA GLN A 5 15.46 -0.39 -5.22
C GLN A 5 14.21 -0.32 -4.33
N LEU A 6 14.21 0.59 -3.34
CA LEU A 6 13.05 0.81 -2.49
C LEU A 6 11.80 1.23 -3.27
N LEU A 7 11.97 2.04 -4.32
CA LEU A 7 10.85 2.44 -5.19
C LEU A 7 10.35 1.28 -6.04
N GLU A 8 11.26 0.47 -6.61
CA GLU A 8 10.89 -0.74 -7.37
C GLU A 8 10.09 -1.72 -6.51
N GLU A 9 10.54 -2.02 -5.28
CA GLU A 9 9.84 -2.90 -4.34
C GLU A 9 8.44 -2.39 -3.98
N VAL A 10 8.29 -1.07 -3.76
CA VAL A 10 6.98 -0.46 -3.50
C VAL A 10 6.06 -0.61 -4.71
N THR A 11 6.57 -0.35 -5.90
CA THR A 11 5.81 -0.49 -7.15
C THR A 11 5.38 -1.94 -7.38
N GLU A 12 6.26 -2.91 -7.19
CA GLU A 12 5.92 -4.33 -7.34
C GLU A 12 4.85 -4.78 -6.35
N LEU A 13 4.93 -4.36 -5.09
CA LEU A 13 3.90 -4.67 -4.09
C LEU A 13 2.54 -4.07 -4.48
N LEU A 14 2.53 -2.84 -4.97
CA LEU A 14 1.32 -2.18 -5.44
C LEU A 14 0.74 -2.90 -6.66
N ASP A 15 1.58 -3.25 -7.63
CA ASP A 15 1.15 -3.85 -8.88
C ASP A 15 0.64 -5.28 -8.68
N TYR A 16 1.33 -6.07 -7.87
CA TYR A 16 0.99 -7.47 -7.65
C TYR A 16 -0.18 -7.66 -6.67
N TYR A 17 -0.20 -6.91 -5.57
CA TYR A 17 -1.20 -7.11 -4.50
C TYR A 17 -2.30 -6.07 -4.48
N CYS A 18 -2.03 -4.82 -4.89
CA CYS A 18 -2.98 -3.71 -4.73
C CYS A 18 -3.77 -3.35 -5.99
N SER A 19 -3.30 -3.70 -7.20
CA SER A 19 -3.97 -3.40 -8.48
C SER A 19 -5.42 -3.87 -8.53
N ASP A 20 -5.63 -5.15 -8.19
CA ASP A 20 -6.95 -5.79 -8.21
C ASP A 20 -7.39 -6.33 -6.84
N CYS A 21 -6.92 -5.68 -5.76
CA CYS A 21 -7.20 -6.09 -4.39
C CYS A 21 -8.71 -6.21 -4.13
N PHE A 22 -9.15 -7.46 -3.90
CA PHE A 22 -10.55 -7.78 -3.60
C PHE A 22 -11.07 -7.01 -2.37
N VAL A 23 -10.28 -6.98 -1.29
CA VAL A 23 -10.65 -6.30 -0.04
C VAL A 23 -10.89 -4.81 -0.26
N LYS A 24 -9.99 -4.15 -1.01
CA LYS A 24 -10.13 -2.74 -1.39
C LYS A 24 -11.40 -2.51 -2.21
N LYS A 25 -11.69 -3.38 -3.19
CA LYS A 25 -12.92 -3.30 -4.01
C LYS A 25 -14.19 -3.47 -3.17
N THR A 26 -14.22 -4.45 -2.28
CA THR A 26 -15.33 -4.71 -1.37
C THR A 26 -15.58 -3.52 -0.45
N PHE A 27 -14.54 -3.02 0.22
CA PHE A 27 -14.68 -1.85 1.09
C PHE A 27 -15.04 -0.57 0.35
N ASN A 28 -14.55 -0.38 -0.89
CA ASN A 28 -14.99 0.73 -1.73
C ASN A 28 -16.49 0.69 -1.99
N LYS A 29 -17.06 -0.51 -2.20
CA LYS A 29 -18.50 -0.70 -2.47
C LYS A 29 -19.35 -0.60 -1.21
N GLU A 30 -18.90 -1.17 -0.10
CA GLU A 30 -19.69 -1.28 1.13
C GLU A 30 -19.55 -0.06 2.06
N LYS A 31 -18.35 0.50 2.17
CA LYS A 31 -18.00 1.52 3.17
C LYS A 31 -17.40 2.78 2.56
N GLY A 32 -17.21 2.81 1.24
CA GLY A 32 -16.64 3.93 0.51
C GLY A 32 -15.11 3.98 0.49
N LYS A 33 -14.59 4.90 -0.33
CA LYS A 33 -13.16 5.03 -0.63
C LYS A 33 -12.31 5.36 0.60
N THR A 34 -12.81 6.22 1.48
CA THR A 34 -12.09 6.64 2.69
C THR A 34 -11.83 5.46 3.63
N TYR A 35 -12.83 4.59 3.81
CA TYR A 35 -12.67 3.41 4.66
C TYR A 35 -11.70 2.42 4.02
N ALA A 36 -11.84 2.13 2.73
CA ALA A 36 -10.94 1.22 2.01
C ALA A 36 -9.47 1.66 2.11
N GLN A 37 -9.20 2.96 1.93
CA GLN A 37 -7.85 3.50 2.05
C GLN A 37 -7.33 3.48 3.49
N THR A 38 -8.18 3.80 4.47
CA THR A 38 -7.81 3.72 5.89
C THR A 38 -7.45 2.29 6.28
N PHE A 39 -8.22 1.30 5.83
CA PHE A 39 -7.91 -0.11 6.03
C PHE A 39 -6.58 -0.48 5.38
N CYS A 40 -6.36 -0.10 4.12
CA CYS A 40 -5.09 -0.37 3.44
C CYS A 40 -3.89 0.21 4.20
N ILE A 41 -4.01 1.40 4.80
CA ILE A 41 -2.89 2.05 5.50
C ILE A 41 -2.69 1.50 6.92
N LYS A 42 -3.77 1.12 7.62
CA LYS A 42 -3.72 0.77 9.05
C LYS A 42 -3.78 -0.73 9.37
N GLU A 43 -4.46 -1.51 8.53
CA GLU A 43 -4.81 -2.91 8.82
C GLU A 43 -4.23 -3.89 7.79
N CYS A 44 -3.93 -3.43 6.57
CA CYS A 44 -3.37 -4.28 5.53
C CYS A 44 -1.86 -4.43 5.70
N THR A 45 -1.37 -5.66 5.86
CA THR A 45 0.07 -5.97 5.97
C THR A 45 0.88 -5.51 4.76
N VAL A 46 0.31 -5.56 3.55
CA VAL A 46 0.96 -5.02 2.34
C VAL A 46 1.08 -3.50 2.41
N GLY A 47 0.01 -2.82 2.84
CA GLY A 47 0.04 -1.36 2.98
C GLY A 47 0.94 -0.88 4.12
N GLU A 48 1.07 -1.67 5.20
CA GLU A 48 2.06 -1.43 6.25
C GLU A 48 3.49 -1.51 5.69
N LYS A 49 3.81 -2.55 4.90
CA LYS A 49 5.11 -2.67 4.24
C LYS A 49 5.41 -1.50 3.29
N ILE A 50 4.43 -1.10 2.48
CA ILE A 50 4.56 0.07 1.58
C ILE A 50 4.84 1.33 2.39
N LYS A 51 4.14 1.53 3.52
CA LYS A 51 4.39 2.65 4.43
C LYS A 51 5.80 2.61 5.01
N GLN A 52 6.26 1.44 5.45
CA GLN A 52 7.63 1.28 5.97
C GLN A 52 8.69 1.66 4.93
N TYR A 53 8.53 1.21 3.68
CA TYR A 53 9.42 1.60 2.58
C TYR A 53 9.33 3.09 2.25
N GLY A 54 8.14 3.68 2.28
CA GLY A 54 7.94 5.13 2.14
C GLY A 54 8.63 5.94 3.24
N ASP A 55 8.58 5.47 4.49
CA ASP A 55 9.25 6.09 5.63
C ASP A 55 10.79 6.00 5.47
N LEU A 56 11.31 4.89 4.91
CA LEU A 56 12.74 4.75 4.57
C LEU A 56 13.18 5.67 3.43
N LEU A 57 12.30 5.99 2.49
CA LEU A 57 12.55 6.92 1.39
C LEU A 57 12.54 8.40 1.81
N THR A 58 11.81 8.72 2.89
CA THR A 58 11.66 10.09 3.41
C THR A 58 12.57 10.40 4.60
N LYS A 59 13.16 9.37 5.25
CA LYS A 59 14.21 9.58 6.25
C LYS A 59 15.43 10.25 5.61
N LYS A 60 15.61 11.52 5.95
CA LYS A 60 16.78 12.36 5.65
C LYS A 60 17.94 12.03 6.58
#